data_AF-A0A2V6CAH6-F1
#
_entry.id   AF-A0A2V6CAH6-F1
#
_cell.length_a   1.000
_cell.length_b   1.000
_cell.length_c   1.000
_cell.angle_alpha   90.00
_cell.angle_beta   90.00
_cell.angle_gamma   90.00
#
_symmetry.space_group_name_H-M   'P 1'
#
loop_
_entity.id
_entity.type
_entity.pdbx_description
1 polymer ?
#
loop_
_entity_poly.entity_id
_entity_poly.type
_entity_poly.pdbx_seq_one_letter_code
_entity_poly.pdbx_strand_id
1 'polypeptide(L)' 'MPNGSNKQAMAWVNNMGEGNPNLHPVIVKNGGTSGFGTVIAINPTKDAAIFIGMNQVGANPAVKGIEILRQLP' A
#
# COMPACT_ATOMS: atom_id res chain seq x y z
N MET A 1 5.88 -23.14 11.60
CA MET A 1 5.79 -22.44 10.30
C MET A 1 4.33 -22.23 9.97
N PRO A 2 3.81 -20.99 9.87
CA PRO A 2 2.45 -20.74 9.41
C PRO A 2 2.43 -20.20 7.99
N ASN A 3 1.58 -20.84 7.18
CA ASN A 3 1.32 -20.64 5.77
C ASN A 3 0.67 -19.28 5.44
N GLY A 4 1.15 -18.62 4.40
CA GLY A 4 0.36 -18.14 3.25
C GLY A 4 -0.84 -17.19 3.40
N SER A 5 -1.20 -16.69 4.58
CA SER A 5 -2.29 -15.71 4.73
C SER A 5 -1.78 -14.41 5.33
N ASN A 6 -2.19 -13.28 4.76
CA ASN A 6 -1.82 -11.93 5.19
C ASN A 6 -1.81 -11.80 6.72
N LYS A 7 -0.62 -11.76 7.33
CA LYS A 7 -0.46 -11.48 8.75
C LYS A 7 -0.77 -10.00 8.96
N GLN A 8 -1.98 -9.68 9.45
CA GLN A 8 -2.28 -8.36 10.00
C GLN A 8 -1.34 -8.11 11.18
N ALA A 9 -0.28 -7.36 10.97
CA ALA A 9 0.40 -6.66 12.05
C ALA A 9 -0.27 -5.29 12.14
N MET A 10 -1.20 -5.10 13.10
CA MET A 10 -1.78 -3.80 13.49
C MET A 10 -2.26 -2.91 12.33
N ALA A 11 -3.53 -2.91 11.95
CA ALA A 11 -4.15 -1.90 11.06
C ALA A 11 -3.52 -1.66 9.66
N TRP A 12 -2.33 -2.18 9.36
CA TRP A 12 -1.58 -2.10 8.11
C TRP A 12 -1.87 -3.33 7.24
N VAL A 13 -1.76 -3.15 5.94
CA VAL A 13 -1.95 -4.18 4.92
C VAL A 13 -0.64 -4.41 4.19
N ASN A 14 -0.18 -5.66 4.15
CA ASN A 14 0.98 -6.04 3.34
C ASN A 14 0.49 -6.46 1.95
N ASN A 15 0.71 -5.62 0.94
CA ASN A 15 0.43 -5.95 -0.45
C ASN A 15 1.59 -6.78 -1.03
N MET A 16 1.38 -8.08 -1.14
CA MET A 16 2.35 -9.07 -1.62
C MET A 16 2.39 -9.20 -3.16
N GLY A 17 1.78 -8.28 -3.91
CA GLY A 17 1.83 -8.30 -5.37
C GLY A 17 1.13 -9.49 -6.02
N GLU A 18 0.01 -9.94 -5.43
CA GLU A 18 -0.83 -11.02 -5.96
C GLU A 18 -0.08 -12.34 -6.21
N GLY A 19 0.99 -12.59 -5.45
CA GLY A 19 1.80 -13.80 -5.59
C GLY A 19 2.83 -13.74 -6.71
N ASN A 20 3.01 -12.59 -7.39
CA ASN A 20 4.11 -12.41 -8.33
C ASN A 20 5.46 -12.38 -7.58
N PRO A 21 6.35 -13.35 -7.79
CA PRO A 21 7.61 -13.45 -7.05
C PRO A 21 8.58 -12.29 -7.35
N ASN A 22 8.37 -11.56 -8.45
CA ASN A 22 9.19 -10.41 -8.82
C ASN A 22 8.76 -9.11 -8.13
N LEU A 23 7.69 -9.13 -7.33
CA LEU A 23 7.19 -7.95 -6.64
C LEU A 23 7.45 -8.06 -5.14
N HIS A 24 8.20 -7.10 -4.62
CA HIS A 24 8.44 -6.99 -3.19
C HIS A 24 7.19 -6.48 -2.44
N PRO A 25 7.04 -6.83 -1.15
CA PRO A 25 5.92 -6.39 -0.33
C PRO A 25 5.87 -4.85 -0.22
N VAL A 26 4.68 -4.28 -0.42
CA VAL A 26 4.40 -2.88 -0.09
C VAL A 26 3.48 -2.85 1.12
N ILE A 27 3.90 -2.18 2.19
CA ILE A 27 3.14 -2.02 3.43
C ILE A 27 2.26 -0.78 3.28
N VAL A 28 0.96 -0.92 3.49
CA VAL A 28 -0.04 0.09 3.13
C VAL A 28 -1.00 0.37 4.27
N LYS A 29 -1.30 1.63 4.51
CA LYS A 29 -2.44 2.07 5.32
C LYS A 29 -3.32 2.99 4.50
N ASN A 30 -4.52 2.52 4.20
CA ASN A 30 -5.58 3.35 3.63
C ASN A 30 -6.36 4.02 4.77
N GLY A 31 -6.78 5.26 4.54
CA GLY A 31 -7.63 6.03 5.44
C GLY A 31 -8.43 7.06 4.65
N GLY A 32 -9.51 7.56 5.23
CA GLY A 32 -10.33 8.55 4.55
C GLY A 32 -11.74 8.63 5.09
N THR A 33 -12.49 9.59 4.57
CA THR A 33 -13.91 9.81 4.80
C THR A 33 -14.63 9.94 3.45
N SER A 34 -15.93 10.19 3.45
CA SER A 34 -16.70 10.32 2.20
C SER A 34 -16.18 11.41 1.26
N GLY A 35 -15.53 12.46 1.77
CA GLY A 35 -14.95 13.56 0.97
C GLY A 35 -13.44 13.45 0.73
N PHE A 36 -12.74 12.54 1.40
CA PHE A 36 -11.28 12.46 1.37
C PHE A 36 -10.77 11.03 1.31
N GLY A 37 -9.80 10.77 0.44
CA GLY A 37 -9.05 9.51 0.38
C GLY A 37 -7.59 9.75 0.70
N THR A 38 -6.98 8.88 1.51
CA THR A 38 -5.56 8.96 1.86
C THR A 38 -4.91 7.58 1.83
N VAL A 39 -3.62 7.54 1.50
CA VAL A 39 -2.80 6.35 1.69
C VAL A 39 -1.40 6.72 2.17
N ILE A 40 -0.87 5.94 3.09
CA ILE A 40 0.58 5.79 3.31
C ILE A 40 0.98 4.44 2.74
N ALA A 41 1.94 4.42 1.83
CA ALA A 41 2.54 3.19 1.32
C ALA A 41 4.05 3.22 1.54
N ILE A 42 4.63 2.07 1.88
CA ILE A 42 6.05 1.90 2.19
C ILE A 42 6.55 0.69 1.42
N ASN A 43 7.65 0.85 0.68
CA ASN A 43 8.36 -0.25 0.06
C ASN A 43 9.74 -0.38 0.73
N PRO A 44 9.86 -1.29 1.73
CA PRO A 44 11.10 -1.42 2.50
C PRO A 44 12.31 -1.85 1.67
N THR A 45 12.12 -2.50 0.52
CA THR A 45 13.26 -2.93 -0.31
C THR A 45 13.86 -1.78 -1.13
N LYS A 46 13.20 -0.62 -1.14
CA LYS A 46 13.63 0.58 -1.88
C LYS A 46 13.87 1.77 -0.96
N ASP A 47 13.81 1.56 0.36
CA ASP A 47 13.90 2.63 1.36
C ASP A 47 12.98 3.83 1.06
N ALA A 48 11.79 3.54 0.51
CA ALA A 48 10.90 4.56 -0.03
C ALA A 48 9.51 4.49 0.61
N ALA A 49 8.93 5.67 0.85
CA ALA A 49 7.56 5.83 1.30
C ALA A 49 6.87 6.94 0.50
N ILE A 50 5.56 6.79 0.30
CA ILE A 50 4.71 7.80 -0.31
C ILE A 50 3.47 8.03 0.56
N PHE A 51 3.08 9.30 0.66
CA PHE A 51 1.79 9.70 1.20
C PHE A 51 1.00 10.41 0.10
N ILE A 52 -0.23 10.00 -0.13
CA ILE A 52 -1.14 10.62 -1.09
C ILE A 52 -2.42 11.00 -0.35
N GLY A 53 -2.84 12.26 -0.48
CA GLY A 53 -4.13 12.76 -0.03
C GLY A 53 -4.94 13.30 -1.20
N MET A 54 -6.24 13.00 -1.22
CA MET A 54 -7.18 13.41 -2.26
C MET A 54 -8.44 13.98 -1.61
N ASN A 55 -8.87 15.18 -2.03
CA ASN A 55 -10.16 15.77 -1.67
C ASN A 55 -11.20 15.46 -2.76
N GLN A 56 -11.53 14.19 -2.90
CA GLN A 56 -12.48 13.71 -3.89
C GLN A 56 -13.36 12.64 -3.26
N VAL A 57 -14.66 12.71 -3.55
CA VAL A 57 -15.64 11.75 -3.05
C VAL A 57 -15.33 10.34 -3.57
N GLY A 58 -15.23 9.40 -2.64
CA GLY A 58 -14.93 7.99 -2.95
C GLY A 58 -13.49 7.72 -3.42
N ALA A 59 -12.57 8.65 -3.23
CA ALA A 59 -11.18 8.46 -3.62
C ALA A 59 -10.50 7.30 -2.87
N ASN A 60 -9.80 6.45 -3.62
CA ASN A 60 -8.98 5.37 -3.06
C ASN A 60 -7.58 5.41 -3.69
N PRO A 61 -6.64 6.22 -3.15
CA PRO A 61 -5.31 6.36 -3.73
C PRO A 61 -4.39 5.15 -3.52
N ALA A 62 -4.82 4.12 -2.79
CA ALA A 62 -3.94 3.03 -2.37
C ALA A 62 -3.31 2.26 -3.53
N VAL A 63 -4.10 1.95 -4.57
CA VAL A 63 -3.62 1.24 -5.75
C VAL A 63 -2.52 2.05 -6.45
N LYS A 64 -2.75 3.35 -6.65
CA LYS A 64 -1.79 4.24 -7.30
C LYS A 64 -0.50 4.39 -6.49
N GLY A 65 -0.60 4.49 -5.16
CA GLY A 65 0.57 4.56 -4.28
C GLY A 65 1.47 3.32 -4.38
N ILE A 66 0.86 2.12 -4.45
CA ILE A 66 1.59 0.85 -4.66
C ILE A 66 2.28 0.83 -6.02
N GLU A 67 1.58 1.22 -7.08
CA GLU A 67 2.11 1.28 -8.45
C GLU A 67 3.34 2.19 -8.52
N ILE A 68 3.26 3.40 -7.98
CA ILE A 68 4.37 4.37 -7.99
C ILE A 68 5.59 3.79 -7.27
N LEU A 69 5.43 3.28 -6.04
CA LEU A 69 6.55 2.71 -5.28
C LEU A 69 7.19 1.50 -5.96
N ARG A 70 6.42 0.73 -6.73
CA ARG A 70 6.95 -0.38 -7.53
C ARG A 70 7.77 0.06 -8.73
N GLN A 71 7.52 1.26 -9.25
CA GLN A 71 8.25 1.82 -10.39
C GLN A 71 9.48 2.65 -10.01
N LEU A 72 9.61 3.05 -8.74
CA LEU A 72 10.84 3.72 -8.28
C LEU A 72 12.08 2.83 -8.51
N PRO A 73 13.28 3.42 -8.71
CA PRO A 73 14.52 2.65 -8.83
C PRO A 73 14.76 1.71 -7.63
#